data_AF-A0A950TKV6-F1
#
_entry.id   AF-A0A950TKV6-F1
#
_cell.length_a   1.000
_cell.length_b   1.000
_cell.length_c   1.000
_cell.angle_alpha   90.00
_cell.angle_beta   90.00
_cell.angle_gamma   90.00
#
_symmetry.space_group_name_H-M   'P 1'
#
loop_
_entity.id
_entity.type
_entity.pdbx_description
1 polymer ?
#
loop_
_entity_poly.entity_id
_entity_poly.type
_entity_poly.pdbx_seq_one_letter_code
_entity_poly.pdbx_strand_id
1 'polypeptide(L)'
;LVLSGHQLPFYGLHTRIDELIAHHEIRCTAIEDSCRAAPRSVADLVPVIFHHPLDPHQMSFAFSEVFAHVNYMIGSGRLVWTDRSNGTHRIVTP
;
A
#
# COMPACT_ATOMS: atom_id res chain seq x y z
N LEU A 1 18.79 19.83 -10.79
CA LEU A 1 18.85 18.67 -11.71
C LEU A 1 18.89 17.40 -10.88
N VAL A 2 18.04 16.43 -11.17
CA VAL A 2 17.98 15.12 -10.50
C VAL A 2 18.41 14.04 -11.48
N LEU A 3 19.30 13.14 -11.03
CA LEU A 3 19.78 11.98 -11.78
C LEU A 3 19.29 10.71 -11.07
N SER A 4 18.12 10.19 -11.48
CA SER A 4 17.48 9.03 -10.84
C SER A 4 18.08 7.70 -11.31
N GLY A 5 17.95 6.65 -10.48
CA GLY A 5 18.42 5.30 -10.82
C GLY A 5 17.65 4.62 -11.96
N HIS A 6 16.46 5.13 -12.29
CA HIS A 6 15.66 4.72 -13.43
C HIS A 6 15.10 5.95 -14.15
N GLN A 7 14.74 5.79 -15.44
CA GLN A 7 14.22 6.84 -16.33
C GLN A 7 15.21 7.97 -16.64
N LEU A 8 14.74 9.07 -17.23
CA LEU A 8 15.55 10.18 -17.70
C LEU A 8 15.82 11.23 -16.59
N PRO A 9 16.93 11.99 -16.67
CA PRO A 9 17.16 13.15 -15.80
C PRO A 9 16.03 14.18 -15.84
N PHE A 10 15.74 14.83 -14.70
CA PHE A 10 14.62 15.79 -14.60
C PHE A 10 14.89 16.96 -13.64
N TYR A 11 13.99 17.96 -13.65
CA TYR A 11 13.94 19.09 -12.71
C TYR A 11 12.60 19.11 -11.96
N GLY A 12 12.53 19.82 -10.84
CA GLY A 12 11.31 19.85 -10.00
C GLY A 12 11.28 18.79 -8.91
N LEU A 13 12.39 18.66 -8.15
CA LEU A 13 12.52 17.66 -7.09
C LEU A 13 11.39 17.74 -6.06
N HIS A 14 11.07 18.94 -5.56
CA HIS A 14 10.05 19.12 -4.53
C HIS A 14 8.66 18.75 -5.03
N THR A 15 8.30 19.16 -6.25
CA THR A 15 7.06 18.73 -6.90
C THR A 15 6.97 17.22 -6.97
N ARG A 16 8.06 16.54 -7.37
CA ARG A 16 8.06 15.09 -7.45
C ARG A 16 7.93 14.41 -6.07
N ILE A 17 8.50 14.99 -5.02
CA ILE A 17 8.32 14.51 -3.64
C ILE A 17 6.85 14.63 -3.23
N ASP A 18 6.22 15.78 -3.48
CA ASP A 18 4.81 16.01 -3.14
C ASP A 18 3.88 15.05 -3.89
N GLU A 19 4.14 14.80 -5.18
CA GLU A 19 3.42 13.79 -5.97
C GLU A 19 3.53 12.39 -5.38
N LEU A 20 4.73 11.98 -4.94
CA LEU A 20 4.95 10.65 -4.35
C LEU A 20 4.24 10.51 -3.01
N ILE A 21 4.27 11.55 -2.17
CA ILE A 21 3.53 11.57 -0.90
C ILE A 21 2.03 11.46 -1.15
N ALA A 22 1.48 12.28 -2.05
CA ALA A 22 0.06 12.25 -2.38
C ALA A 22 -0.36 10.88 -2.95
N HIS A 23 0.48 10.29 -3.81
CA HIS A 23 0.25 8.95 -4.35
C HIS A 23 0.17 7.87 -3.26
N HIS A 24 1.08 7.89 -2.28
CA HIS A 24 1.03 6.96 -1.16
C HIS A 24 -0.19 7.19 -0.26
N GLU A 25 -0.59 8.44 -0.03
CA GLU A 25 -1.78 8.71 0.79
C GLU A 25 -3.07 8.24 0.11
N ILE A 26 -3.21 8.42 -1.22
CA ILE A 26 -4.35 7.87 -1.98
C ILE A 26 -4.49 6.36 -1.77
N ARG A 27 -3.36 5.64 -1.75
CA ARG A 27 -3.34 4.19 -1.50
C ARG A 27 -3.69 3.85 -0.05
N CYS A 28 -3.20 4.62 0.92
CA CYS A 28 -3.58 4.46 2.32
C CYS A 28 -5.10 4.64 2.50
N THR A 29 -5.69 5.68 1.90
CA THR A 29 -7.15 5.90 1.91
C THR A 29 -7.90 4.70 1.32
N ALA A 30 -7.49 4.20 0.15
CA ALA A 30 -8.13 3.04 -0.47
C ALA A 30 -8.07 1.76 0.38
N ILE A 31 -6.94 1.54 1.09
CA ILE A 31 -6.80 0.43 2.04
C ILE A 31 -7.74 0.64 3.23
N GLU A 32 -7.76 1.84 3.80
CA GLU A 32 -8.59 2.19 4.96
C GLU A 32 -10.07 1.95 4.65
N ASP A 33 -10.55 2.43 3.50
CA ASP A 33 -11.94 2.27 3.07
C ASP A 33 -12.30 0.79 2.84
N SER A 34 -11.38 0.00 2.27
CA SER A 34 -11.58 -1.43 2.10
C SER A 34 -11.67 -2.20 3.43
N CYS A 35 -10.86 -1.80 4.42
CA CYS A 35 -10.87 -2.35 5.79
C CYS A 35 -12.09 -1.90 6.59
N ARG A 36 -12.65 -0.72 6.33
CA ARG A 36 -13.89 -0.22 6.95
C ARG A 36 -15.11 -1.06 6.54
N ALA A 37 -15.10 -1.59 5.31
CA ALA A 37 -16.18 -2.42 4.81
C ALA A 37 -16.17 -3.85 5.40
N ALA A 38 -14.99 -4.44 5.62
CA ALA A 38 -14.83 -5.76 6.24
C ALA A 38 -13.36 -6.01 6.63
N PRO A 39 -13.07 -6.93 7.59
CA PRO A 39 -11.71 -7.33 7.90
C PRO A 39 -10.99 -7.94 6.68
N ARG A 40 -9.84 -7.36 6.31
CA ARG A 40 -9.04 -7.79 5.14
C ARG A 40 -7.73 -8.43 5.55
N SER A 41 -7.28 -9.46 4.83
CA SER A 41 -5.87 -9.84 4.84
C SER A 41 -5.06 -8.92 3.93
N VAL A 42 -3.74 -8.92 4.06
CA VAL A 42 -2.85 -8.18 3.14
C VAL A 42 -3.05 -8.65 1.69
N ALA A 43 -3.26 -9.95 1.48
CA ALA A 43 -3.52 -10.51 0.15
C ALA A 43 -4.84 -9.98 -0.45
N ASP A 44 -5.89 -9.82 0.37
CA ASP A 44 -7.18 -9.25 -0.07
C ASP A 44 -7.05 -7.79 -0.52
N LEU A 45 -6.02 -7.07 -0.05
CA LEU A 45 -5.77 -5.66 -0.34
C LEU A 45 -4.93 -5.45 -1.61
N VAL A 46 -4.19 -6.45 -2.08
CA VAL A 46 -3.42 -6.35 -3.33
C VAL A 46 -4.30 -5.92 -4.52
N PRO A 47 -5.45 -6.56 -4.81
CA PRO A 47 -6.30 -6.14 -5.93
C PRO A 47 -7.01 -4.80 -5.70
N VAL A 48 -7.00 -4.26 -4.47
CA VAL A 48 -7.52 -2.91 -4.19
C VAL A 48 -6.54 -1.84 -4.68
N ILE A 49 -5.25 -2.11 -4.59
CA ILE A 49 -4.18 -1.16 -4.96
C ILE A 49 -3.66 -1.38 -6.38
N PHE A 50 -3.66 -2.62 -6.86
CA PHE A 50 -3.17 -3.00 -8.18
C PHE A 50 -4.32 -3.62 -8.99
N HIS A 51 -4.81 -2.89 -9.98
CA HIS A 51 -6.02 -3.27 -10.74
C HIS A 51 -5.74 -4.12 -11.99
N HIS A 52 -4.48 -4.39 -12.30
CA HIS A 52 -4.08 -5.17 -13.48
C HIS A 52 -3.68 -6.60 -13.08
N PRO A 53 -3.81 -7.58 -13.99
CA PRO A 53 -3.26 -8.92 -13.77
C PRO A 53 -1.76 -8.85 -13.47
N LEU A 54 -1.36 -9.49 -12.37
CA LEU A 54 0.04 -9.56 -11.94
C LEU A 54 0.58 -10.96 -12.25
N ASP A 55 1.74 -11.03 -12.90
CA ASP A 55 2.49 -12.29 -12.98
C ASP A 55 3.06 -12.67 -11.58
N PRO A 56 3.55 -13.92 -11.39
CA PRO A 56 4.05 -14.36 -10.08
C PRO A 56 5.19 -13.51 -9.50
N HIS A 57 6.05 -12.96 -10.35
CA HIS A 57 7.16 -12.11 -9.93
C HIS A 57 6.64 -10.74 -9.49
N GLN A 58 5.77 -10.12 -10.29
CA GLN A 58 5.11 -8.86 -9.93
C GLN A 58 4.26 -8.98 -8.66
N MET A 59 3.60 -10.13 -8.45
CA MET A 59 2.79 -10.38 -7.26
C MET A 59 3.60 -10.24 -5.97
N SER A 60 4.86 -10.68 -5.97
CA SER A 60 5.73 -10.57 -4.79
C SER A 60 6.05 -9.11 -4.43
N PHE A 61 6.29 -8.26 -5.43
CA PHE A 61 6.50 -6.82 -5.24
C PHE A 61 5.22 -6.13 -4.77
N ALA A 62 4.11 -6.40 -5.45
CA ALA A 62 2.81 -5.82 -5.11
C ALA A 62 2.40 -6.17 -3.67
N PHE A 63 2.52 -7.44 -3.28
CA PHE A 63 2.26 -7.87 -1.91
C PHE A 63 3.13 -7.14 -0.89
N SER A 64 4.44 -7.06 -1.15
CA SER A 64 5.38 -6.39 -0.25
C SER A 64 5.09 -4.90 -0.10
N GLU A 65 4.69 -4.23 -1.18
CA GLU A 65 4.31 -2.82 -1.16
C GLU A 65 3.01 -2.58 -0.38
N VAL A 66 1.98 -3.41 -0.60
CA VAL A 66 0.74 -3.34 0.21
C VAL A 66 1.05 -3.63 1.68
N PHE A 67 1.91 -4.59 1.97
CA PHE A 67 2.26 -4.91 3.35
C PHE A 67 3.02 -3.76 4.03
N ALA A 68 3.89 -3.06 3.30
CA ALA A 68 4.56 -1.87 3.81
C ALA A 68 3.56 -0.75 4.16
N HIS A 69 2.55 -0.53 3.32
CA HIS A 69 1.46 0.40 3.62
C HIS A 69 0.70 0.00 4.89
N VAL A 70 0.33 -1.27 5.02
CA VAL A 70 -0.35 -1.80 6.23
C VAL A 70 0.51 -1.56 7.47
N ASN A 71 1.80 -1.90 7.44
CA ASN A 71 2.69 -1.72 8.58
C ASN A 71 2.82 -0.24 8.99
N TYR A 72 2.93 0.66 8.00
CA TYR A 72 2.92 2.11 8.24
C TYR A 72 1.61 2.58 8.90
N MET A 73 0.47 2.12 8.38
CA MET A 73 -0.85 2.50 8.90
C MET A 73 -1.13 1.93 10.29
N ILE A 74 -0.59 0.75 10.61
CA ILE A 74 -0.64 0.19 11.96
C ILE A 74 0.26 0.98 12.91
N GLY A 75 1.48 1.32 12.49
CA GLY A 75 2.39 2.15 13.26
C GLY A 75 1.87 3.56 13.56
N SER A 76 0.98 4.09 12.70
CA SER A 76 0.28 5.37 12.89
C SER A 76 -1.09 5.25 13.56
N GLY A 77 -1.55 4.04 13.90
CA GLY A 77 -2.83 3.79 14.56
C GLY A 77 -4.07 3.94 13.67
N ARG A 78 -3.91 4.05 12.34
CA ARG A 78 -5.02 4.07 11.37
C ARG A 78 -5.65 2.71 11.14
N LEU A 79 -4.89 1.64 11.40
CA LEU A 79 -5.31 0.25 11.27
C LEU A 79 -4.87 -0.55 12.49
N VAL A 80 -5.57 -1.65 12.77
CA VAL A 80 -5.19 -2.62 13.81
C VAL A 80 -5.29 -4.04 13.29
N TRP A 81 -4.41 -4.91 13.78
CA TRP A 81 -4.55 -6.35 13.56
C TRP A 81 -5.74 -6.88 14.36
N THR A 82 -6.54 -7.73 13.72
CA THR A 82 -7.52 -8.57 14.42
C THR A 82 -6.86 -9.86 14.90
N ASP A 83 -7.58 -10.61 15.74
CA ASP A 83 -7.23 -11.99 16.03
C ASP A 83 -7.12 -12.82 14.76
N ARG A 84 -6.20 -13.79 14.80
CA ARG A 84 -5.92 -14.68 13.66
C ARG A 84 -7.10 -15.63 13.45
N SER A 85 -7.81 -15.49 12.34
CA SER A 85 -8.86 -16.42 11.93
C SER A 85 -8.30 -17.42 10.91
N ASN A 86 -8.48 -18.73 11.12
CA ASN A 86 -8.10 -19.78 10.17
C ASN A 86 -6.65 -19.66 9.64
N GLY A 87 -5.71 -19.32 10.53
CA GLY A 87 -4.29 -19.22 10.15
C GLY A 87 -3.90 -17.95 9.39
N THR A 88 -4.81 -17.01 9.15
CA THR A 88 -4.53 -15.75 8.43
C THR A 88 -4.79 -14.53 9.33
N HIS A 89 -3.84 -13.60 9.37
CA HIS A 89 -4.04 -12.31 10.04
C HIS A 89 -4.91 -11.40 9.18
N ARG A 90 -5.86 -10.72 9.83
CA ARG A 90 -6.71 -9.71 9.19
C ARG A 90 -6.53 -8.37 9.88
N ILE A 91 -6.92 -7.32 9.18
CA ILE A 91 -6.73 -5.92 9.54
C ILE A 91 -8.08 -5.24 9.42
N VAL A 92 -8.37 -4.35 10.36
CA VAL A 92 -9.55 -3.48 10.37
C VAL A 92 -9.13 -2.05 10.69
N THR A 93 -10.02 -1.10 10.41
CA THR A 93 -9.94 0.22 11.04
C THR A 93 -10.31 0.08 12.52
N PRO A 94 -9.63 0.80 13.44
CA PRO A 94 -9.97 0.82 14.86
C PRO A 94 -11.43 1.19 15.13
#